data_AF-A0A8J6RBA9-F1
#
_entry.id   AF-A0A8J6RBA9-F1
#
_cell.length_a   1.000
_cell.length_b   1.000
_cell.length_c   1.000
_cell.angle_alpha   90.00
_cell.angle_beta   90.00
_cell.angle_gamma   90.00
#
_symmetry.space_group_name_H-M   'P 1'
#
loop_
_entity.id
_entity.type
_entity.pdbx_description
1 polymer ?
#
loop_
_entity_poly.entity_id
_entity_poly.type
_entity_poly.pdbx_seq_one_letter_code
_entity_poly.pdbx_strand_id
1 'polypeptide(L)'
;MAQFTVEQLIYLLYANAYIEAGTITKGTVKSYLPNEWKEKAEEIYVALEKQKLIKQVSKGRFSVTEEGVKALVTNLSTTDYKFDSVKGPKVLNILLTCIGKAAKAHPQAKQSEELSFDEFQEKFKALYFEERRQQELRGVVAIHSKELCQKFKEQNPISQEELNHYFELLKSTNKILAVVEKGHELVQWVE
;
A
#
# COMPACT_ATOMS: atom_id res chain seq x y z
N MET A 1 16.15 -2.33 -7.01
CA MET A 1 15.56 -3.02 -5.84
C MET A 1 16.35 -4.30 -5.59
N ALA A 2 16.65 -4.64 -4.34
CA ALA A 2 17.39 -5.86 -4.04
C ALA A 2 16.48 -7.09 -4.23
N GLN A 3 16.84 -7.95 -5.18
CA GLN A 3 16.20 -9.24 -5.37
C GLN A 3 16.77 -10.20 -4.32
N PHE A 4 15.91 -10.76 -3.48
CA PHE A 4 16.33 -11.68 -2.44
C PHE A 4 16.51 -13.08 -2.99
N THR A 5 17.49 -13.81 -2.44
CA THR A 5 17.44 -15.26 -2.52
C THR A 5 16.31 -15.77 -1.63
N VAL A 6 15.83 -17.00 -1.87
CA VAL A 6 14.79 -17.63 -1.04
C VAL A 6 15.24 -17.69 0.42
N GLU A 7 16.51 -17.98 0.68
CA GLU A 7 17.04 -18.07 2.05
C GLU A 7 17.02 -16.72 2.75
N GLN A 8 17.38 -15.64 2.05
CA GLN A 8 17.32 -14.26 2.59
C GLN A 8 15.87 -13.85 2.89
N LEU A 9 14.94 -14.18 1.99
CA LEU A 9 13.52 -13.92 2.16
C LEU A 9 12.97 -14.62 3.40
N ILE A 10 13.25 -15.92 3.55
CA ILE A 10 12.77 -16.73 4.67
C ILE A 10 13.43 -16.31 5.99
N TYR A 11 14.72 -15.95 5.96
CA TYR A 11 15.39 -15.38 7.13
C TYR A 11 14.70 -14.11 7.61
N LEU A 12 14.43 -13.16 6.70
CA LEU A 12 13.71 -11.92 7.02
C LEU A 12 12.28 -12.19 7.49
N LEU A 13 11.58 -13.16 6.88
CA LEU A 13 10.22 -13.52 7.26
C LEU A 13 10.17 -14.03 8.71
N TYR A 14 11.08 -14.93 9.08
CA TYR A 14 11.18 -15.40 10.47
C TYR A 14 11.64 -14.31 11.43
N ALA A 15 12.57 -13.45 11.00
CA ALA A 15 12.98 -12.30 11.78
C ALA A 15 11.77 -11.40 12.10
N ASN A 16 10.94 -11.10 11.11
CA ASN A 16 9.78 -10.25 11.26
C ASN A 16 8.65 -10.91 12.07
N ALA A 17 8.44 -12.22 11.91
CA ALA A 17 7.36 -12.96 12.58
C ALA A 17 7.58 -13.13 14.09
N TYR A 18 8.84 -13.15 14.54
CA TYR A 18 9.21 -13.45 15.93
C TYR A 18 9.90 -12.27 16.64
N ILE A 19 9.75 -11.04 16.12
CA ILE A 19 10.19 -9.84 16.85
C ILE A 19 9.39 -9.72 18.15
N GLU A 20 10.10 -9.54 19.26
CA GLU A 20 9.54 -9.24 20.56
C GLU A 20 10.11 -7.91 21.05
N ALA A 21 9.25 -6.98 21.45
CA ALA A 21 9.65 -5.63 21.88
C ALA A 21 10.60 -4.92 20.87
N GLY A 22 10.31 -5.06 19.58
CA GLY A 22 11.04 -4.38 18.50
C GLY A 22 12.40 -5.00 18.12
N THR A 23 12.81 -6.11 18.74
CA THR A 23 14.08 -6.77 18.42
C THR A 23 13.98 -8.29 18.41
N ILE A 24 14.96 -8.97 17.84
CA ILE A 24 15.07 -10.43 17.80
C ILE A 24 16.52 -10.88 17.90
N THR A 25 16.75 -12.12 18.34
CA THR A 25 18.10 -12.72 18.40
C THR A 25 18.43 -13.52 17.13
N LYS A 26 19.71 -13.55 16.75
CA LYS A 26 20.22 -14.43 15.68
C LYS A 26 19.91 -15.90 15.94
N GLY A 27 20.01 -16.32 17.22
CA GLY A 27 19.72 -17.70 17.64
C GLY A 27 18.27 -18.10 17.43
N THR A 28 17.33 -17.19 17.73
CA THR A 28 15.89 -17.40 17.51
C THR A 28 15.62 -17.65 16.02
N VAL A 29 16.08 -16.77 15.13
CA VAL A 29 15.86 -16.94 13.68
C VAL A 29 16.49 -18.23 13.19
N LYS A 30 17.74 -18.51 13.56
CA LYS A 30 18.45 -19.74 13.18
C LYS A 30 17.72 -21.01 13.61
N SER A 31 17.02 -21.00 14.75
CA SER A 31 16.29 -22.17 15.24
C SER A 31 15.11 -22.59 14.34
N TYR A 32 14.50 -21.64 13.64
CA TYR A 32 13.35 -21.85 12.76
C TYR A 32 13.72 -22.13 11.30
N LEU A 33 14.96 -21.86 10.88
CA LEU A 33 15.40 -22.17 9.53
C LEU A 33 15.48 -23.69 9.30
N PRO A 34 15.24 -24.16 8.05
CA PRO A 34 15.58 -25.52 7.64
C PRO A 34 17.03 -25.86 7.99
N ASN A 35 17.30 -27.12 8.31
CA ASN A 35 18.64 -27.55 8.77
C ASN A 35 19.74 -27.20 7.75
N GLU A 36 19.44 -27.32 6.46
CA GLU A 36 20.34 -26.98 5.35
C GLU A 36 20.77 -25.50 5.33
N TRP A 37 19.98 -24.61 5.93
CA TRP A 37 20.23 -23.16 5.92
C TRP A 37 20.78 -22.65 7.25
N LYS A 38 20.78 -23.48 8.31
CA LYS A 38 21.30 -23.09 9.63
C LYS A 38 22.78 -22.71 9.60
N GLU A 39 23.56 -23.35 8.75
CA GLU A 39 25.00 -23.06 8.59
C GLU A 39 25.23 -21.70 7.90
N LYS A 40 24.38 -21.36 6.93
CA LYS A 40 24.43 -20.09 6.18
C LYS A 40 23.81 -18.90 6.92
N ALA A 41 23.19 -19.13 8.08
CA ALA A 41 22.42 -18.12 8.80
C ALA A 41 23.23 -16.84 9.11
N GLU A 42 24.52 -16.98 9.45
CA GLU A 42 25.37 -15.82 9.74
C GLU A 42 25.75 -15.06 8.46
N GLU A 43 26.02 -15.76 7.36
CA GLU A 43 26.29 -15.13 6.06
C GLU A 43 25.07 -14.36 5.56
N ILE A 44 23.87 -14.95 5.71
CA ILE A 44 22.60 -14.30 5.39
C ILE A 44 22.42 -13.05 6.25
N TYR A 45 22.67 -13.14 7.56
CA TYR A 45 22.61 -11.98 8.46
C TYR A 45 23.53 -10.84 7.96
N VAL A 46 24.80 -11.14 7.70
CA VAL A 46 25.78 -10.13 7.27
C VAL A 46 25.37 -9.50 5.94
N ALA A 47 24.84 -10.30 5.00
CA ALA A 47 24.35 -9.79 3.72
C ALA A 47 23.15 -8.85 3.88
N LEU A 48 22.20 -9.18 4.76
CA LEU A 48 21.02 -8.36 5.04
C LEU A 48 21.38 -7.06 5.76
N GLU A 49 22.35 -7.12 6.68
CA GLU A 49 22.86 -5.95 7.40
C GLU A 49 23.60 -4.99 6.46
N LYS A 50 24.44 -5.52 5.56
CA LYS A 50 25.12 -4.71 4.53
C LYS A 50 24.13 -3.99 3.60
N GLN A 51 22.98 -4.61 3.35
CA GLN A 51 21.89 -4.02 2.57
C GLN A 51 21.01 -3.04 3.37
N LYS A 52 21.31 -2.82 4.66
CA LYS A 52 20.54 -1.97 5.58
C LYS A 52 19.09 -2.44 5.79
N LEU A 53 18.82 -3.72 5.59
CA LEU A 53 17.49 -4.33 5.77
C LEU A 53 17.25 -4.77 7.22
N ILE A 54 18.35 -4.98 7.94
CA ILE A 54 18.38 -5.22 9.37
C ILE A 54 19.42 -4.31 10.00
N LYS A 55 19.25 -4.03 11.29
CA LYS A 55 20.16 -3.20 12.06
C LYS A 55 20.52 -3.91 13.35
N GLN A 56 21.82 -4.09 13.61
CA GLN A 56 22.27 -4.56 14.90
C GLN A 56 21.88 -3.57 16.01
N VAL A 57 21.28 -4.11 17.07
CA VAL A 57 20.93 -3.34 18.28
C VAL A 57 21.92 -3.64 19.40
N SER A 58 22.29 -4.91 19.57
CA SER A 58 23.32 -5.33 20.52
C SER A 58 23.96 -6.65 20.09
N LYS A 59 24.90 -7.19 20.87
CA LYS A 59 25.58 -8.44 20.52
C LYS A 59 24.56 -9.57 20.34
N GLY A 60 24.41 -10.05 19.10
CA GLY A 60 23.47 -11.13 18.76
C GLY A 60 22.00 -10.73 18.68
N ARG A 61 21.65 -9.45 18.88
CA ARG A 61 20.28 -8.92 18.71
C ARG A 61 20.22 -7.86 17.62
N PHE A 62 19.14 -7.87 16.87
CA PHE A 62 18.91 -6.93 15.77
C PHE A 62 17.42 -6.60 15.62
N SER A 63 17.13 -5.57 14.82
CA SER A 63 15.79 -5.23 14.37
C SER A 63 15.73 -5.29 12.84
N VAL A 64 14.53 -5.50 12.29
CA VAL A 64 14.26 -5.33 10.86
C VAL A 64 13.92 -3.86 10.61
N THR A 65 14.52 -3.25 9.59
CA THR A 65 14.26 -1.84 9.24
C THR A 65 12.97 -1.71 8.43
N GLU A 66 12.45 -0.48 8.30
CA GLU A 66 11.29 -0.22 7.43
C GLU A 66 11.58 -0.62 5.97
N GLU A 67 12.80 -0.34 5.49
CA GLU A 67 13.25 -0.80 4.17
C GLU A 67 13.28 -2.33 4.09
N GLY A 68 13.70 -3.01 5.16
CA GLY A 68 13.66 -4.47 5.28
C GLY A 68 12.25 -5.03 5.12
N VAL A 69 11.27 -4.43 5.79
CA VAL A 69 9.85 -4.82 5.68
C VAL A 69 9.32 -4.55 4.26
N LYS A 70 9.60 -3.38 3.68
CA LYS A 70 9.18 -3.04 2.31
C LYS A 70 9.77 -4.02 1.28
N ALA A 71 11.05 -4.35 1.42
CA ALA A 71 11.73 -5.30 0.55
C ALA A 71 11.21 -6.73 0.73
N LEU A 72 10.87 -7.13 1.96
CA LEU A 72 10.22 -8.42 2.25
C LEU A 72 8.86 -8.53 1.54
N VAL A 73 7.99 -7.54 1.68
CA VAL A 73 6.66 -7.53 1.03
C VAL A 73 6.80 -7.58 -0.50
N THR A 74 7.72 -6.80 -1.06
CA THR A 74 7.96 -6.77 -2.51
C THR A 74 8.46 -8.12 -3.03
N ASN A 75 9.43 -8.74 -2.36
CA ASN A 75 9.96 -10.03 -2.78
C ASN A 75 8.95 -11.18 -2.57
N LEU A 76 8.11 -11.12 -1.53
CA LEU A 76 7.01 -12.08 -1.34
C LEU A 76 6.00 -12.05 -2.50
N SER A 77 5.76 -10.90 -3.11
CA SER A 77 4.84 -10.79 -4.25
C SER A 77 5.33 -11.48 -5.54
N THR A 78 6.64 -11.75 -5.63
CA THR A 78 7.30 -12.29 -6.82
C THR A 78 7.94 -13.66 -6.61
N THR A 79 8.08 -14.11 -5.35
CA THR A 79 8.73 -15.39 -5.03
C THR A 79 7.72 -16.54 -5.01
N ASP A 80 7.95 -17.55 -5.85
CA ASP A 80 7.22 -18.82 -5.80
C ASP A 80 7.88 -19.78 -4.81
N TYR A 81 7.68 -19.54 -3.52
CA TYR A 81 8.16 -20.40 -2.44
C TYR A 81 7.01 -21.21 -1.84
N LYS A 82 7.28 -22.51 -1.60
CA LYS A 82 6.38 -23.40 -0.86
C LYS A 82 7.12 -23.89 0.37
N PHE A 83 6.44 -23.86 1.50
CA PHE A 83 6.98 -24.41 2.73
C PHE A 83 6.90 -25.94 2.72
N ASP A 84 8.03 -26.56 3.04
CA ASP A 84 8.22 -28.01 2.97
C ASP A 84 7.96 -28.64 4.34
N SER A 85 6.71 -28.95 4.68
CA SER A 85 6.45 -29.82 5.84
C SER A 85 5.10 -30.55 5.80
N VAL A 86 5.03 -31.64 6.58
CA VAL A 86 4.08 -32.75 6.42
C VAL A 86 2.61 -32.34 6.68
N LYS A 87 2.34 -31.37 7.57
CA LYS A 87 0.96 -31.07 8.01
C LYS A 87 0.60 -29.58 8.21
N GLY A 88 1.48 -28.74 8.79
CA GLY A 88 1.18 -27.31 9.03
C GLY A 88 1.27 -26.42 7.78
N PRO A 89 2.39 -26.47 7.03
CA PRO A 89 2.60 -25.54 5.92
C PRO A 89 1.79 -25.81 4.66
N LYS A 90 1.08 -26.94 4.55
CA LYS A 90 0.12 -27.17 3.47
C LYS A 90 -0.99 -26.12 3.46
N VAL A 91 -1.53 -25.77 4.63
CA VAL A 91 -2.56 -24.73 4.76
C VAL A 91 -1.99 -23.36 4.41
N LEU A 92 -0.78 -23.05 4.87
CA LEU A 92 -0.08 -21.80 4.53
C LEU A 92 0.17 -21.67 3.03
N ASN A 93 0.66 -22.73 2.37
CA ASN A 93 0.90 -22.74 0.93
C ASN A 93 -0.40 -22.53 0.13
N ILE A 94 -1.50 -23.17 0.56
CA ILE A 94 -2.82 -22.96 -0.05
C ILE A 94 -3.32 -21.53 0.21
N LEU A 95 -3.16 -21.00 1.42
CA LEU A 95 -3.54 -19.62 1.76
C LEU A 95 -2.80 -18.61 0.87
N LEU A 96 -1.48 -18.74 0.74
CA LEU A 96 -0.67 -17.90 -0.15
C LEU A 96 -1.14 -17.99 -1.61
N THR A 97 -1.46 -19.20 -2.07
CA THR A 97 -2.01 -19.41 -3.42
C THR A 97 -3.35 -18.71 -3.60
N CYS A 98 -4.26 -18.82 -2.62
CA CYS A 98 -5.57 -18.17 -2.64
C CYS A 98 -5.44 -16.64 -2.60
N ILE A 99 -4.57 -16.08 -1.75
CA ILE A 99 -4.28 -14.65 -1.70
C ILE A 99 -3.74 -14.16 -3.05
N GLY A 100 -2.78 -14.89 -3.64
CA GLY A 100 -2.24 -14.57 -4.96
C GLY A 100 -3.30 -14.62 -6.07
N LYS A 101 -4.22 -15.59 -6.03
CA LYS A 101 -5.36 -15.66 -6.97
C LYS A 101 -6.36 -14.52 -6.75
N ALA A 102 -6.70 -14.21 -5.50
CA ALA A 102 -7.58 -13.10 -5.16
C ALA A 102 -7.01 -11.75 -5.63
N ALA A 103 -5.71 -11.51 -5.44
CA ALA A 103 -5.03 -10.31 -5.93
C ALA A 103 -4.99 -10.19 -7.47
N LYS A 104 -5.07 -11.32 -8.20
CA LYS A 104 -5.18 -11.33 -9.67
C LYS A 104 -6.62 -11.20 -10.17
N ALA A 105 -7.57 -11.82 -9.48
CA ALA A 105 -9.00 -11.81 -9.81
C ALA A 105 -9.68 -10.49 -9.44
N HIS A 106 -9.16 -9.77 -8.44
CA HIS A 106 -9.64 -8.46 -8.01
C HIS A 106 -8.50 -7.43 -8.12
N PRO A 107 -8.25 -6.88 -9.33
CA PRO A 107 -7.24 -5.84 -9.55
C PRO A 107 -7.45 -4.58 -8.69
N GLN A 108 -8.65 -4.38 -8.13
CA GLN A 108 -8.96 -3.28 -7.21
C GLN A 108 -8.15 -3.31 -5.90
N ALA A 109 -7.44 -4.41 -5.59
CA ALA A 109 -6.50 -4.49 -4.47
C ALA A 109 -5.03 -4.23 -4.86
N LYS A 110 -4.72 -4.06 -6.15
CA LYS A 110 -3.44 -3.51 -6.58
C LYS A 110 -3.56 -2.00 -6.47
N GLN A 111 -2.73 -1.44 -5.59
CA GLN A 111 -2.28 -0.05 -5.58
C GLN A 111 -3.25 0.89 -6.30
N SER A 112 -4.10 1.57 -5.53
CA SER A 112 -4.47 2.94 -5.91
C SER A 112 -3.17 3.58 -6.36
N GLU A 113 -3.00 3.82 -7.66
CA GLU A 113 -2.01 4.80 -8.08
C GLU A 113 -2.36 6.02 -7.23
N GLU A 114 -1.45 6.40 -6.31
CA GLU A 114 -1.63 7.60 -5.49
C GLU A 114 -1.83 8.73 -6.50
N LEU A 115 -3.09 9.12 -6.66
CA LEU A 115 -3.49 10.09 -7.65
C LEU A 115 -3.01 11.42 -7.07
N SER A 116 -1.93 11.96 -7.63
CA SER A 116 -1.30 13.16 -7.06
C SER A 116 -2.32 14.31 -7.00
N PHE A 117 -2.12 15.26 -6.07
CA PHE A 117 -3.05 16.39 -5.95
C PHE A 117 -3.17 17.21 -7.24
N ASP A 118 -2.09 17.34 -8.02
CA ASP A 118 -2.12 18.04 -9.31
C ASP A 118 -2.97 17.28 -10.34
N GLU A 119 -2.83 15.95 -10.42
CA GLU A 119 -3.67 15.11 -11.28
C GLU A 119 -5.13 15.09 -10.82
N PHE A 120 -5.36 15.10 -9.50
CA PHE A 120 -6.69 15.25 -8.92
C PHE A 120 -7.32 16.56 -9.37
N GLN A 121 -6.61 17.67 -9.21
CA GLN A 121 -7.09 18.99 -9.57
C GLN A 121 -7.47 19.07 -11.05
N GLU A 122 -6.60 18.61 -11.95
CA GLU A 122 -6.87 18.65 -13.39
C GLU A 122 -8.09 17.80 -13.77
N LYS A 123 -8.17 16.56 -13.27
CA LYS A 123 -9.30 15.67 -13.55
C LYS A 123 -10.60 16.18 -12.94
N PHE A 124 -10.55 16.68 -11.70
CA PHE A 124 -11.72 17.18 -10.99
C PHE A 124 -12.23 18.48 -11.64
N LYS A 125 -11.32 19.36 -12.09
CA LYS A 125 -11.65 20.55 -12.88
C LYS A 125 -12.32 20.18 -14.20
N ALA A 126 -11.77 19.22 -14.94
CA ALA A 126 -12.37 18.75 -16.19
C ALA A 126 -13.79 18.21 -15.98
N LEU A 127 -13.99 17.39 -14.93
CA LEU A 127 -15.30 16.87 -14.54
C LEU A 127 -16.28 18.00 -14.17
N TYR A 128 -15.83 19.00 -13.40
CA TYR A 128 -16.63 20.16 -13.02
C TYR A 128 -17.14 20.93 -14.24
N PHE A 129 -16.26 21.26 -15.19
CA PHE A 129 -16.65 22.02 -16.38
C PHE A 129 -17.54 21.23 -17.34
N GLU A 130 -17.36 19.92 -17.44
CA GLU A 130 -18.27 19.07 -18.20
C GLU A 130 -19.65 19.04 -17.55
N GLU A 131 -19.74 18.84 -16.23
CA GLU A 131 -21.01 18.89 -15.51
C GLU A 131 -21.70 20.24 -15.66
N ARG A 132 -20.93 21.34 -15.54
CA ARG A 132 -21.42 22.71 -15.75
C ARG A 132 -22.02 22.86 -17.15
N ARG A 133 -21.33 22.41 -18.19
CA ARG A 133 -21.81 22.46 -19.58
C ARG A 133 -23.12 21.68 -19.75
N GLN A 134 -23.20 20.47 -19.19
CA GLN A 134 -24.40 19.65 -19.25
C GLN A 134 -25.60 20.29 -18.53
N GLN A 135 -25.34 20.98 -17.43
CA GLN A 135 -26.33 21.70 -16.63
C GLN A 135 -26.78 23.03 -17.29
N GLU A 136 -25.84 23.77 -17.89
CA GLU A 136 -26.13 24.97 -18.69
C GLU A 136 -27.07 24.67 -19.87
N LEU A 137 -26.88 23.53 -20.55
CA LEU A 137 -27.79 23.06 -21.61
C LEU A 137 -29.22 22.79 -21.11
N ARG A 138 -29.39 22.53 -19.81
CA ARG A 138 -30.68 22.30 -19.16
C ARG A 138 -31.26 23.58 -18.53
N GLY A 139 -30.55 24.71 -18.62
CA GLY A 139 -30.98 26.01 -18.11
C GLY A 139 -30.89 26.19 -16.59
N VAL A 140 -30.24 25.27 -15.87
CA VAL A 140 -30.05 25.34 -14.41
C VAL A 140 -28.61 24.99 -14.08
N VAL A 141 -27.85 25.89 -13.46
CA VAL A 141 -26.47 25.64 -13.03
C VAL A 141 -26.43 25.53 -11.51
N ALA A 142 -26.43 24.31 -11.01
CA ALA A 142 -26.35 23.98 -9.59
C ALA A 142 -25.51 22.70 -9.42
N ILE A 143 -24.21 22.86 -9.18
CA ILE A 143 -23.27 21.73 -9.08
C ILE A 143 -23.14 21.35 -7.61
N HIS A 144 -23.71 20.20 -7.24
CA HIS A 144 -23.66 19.68 -5.89
C HIS A 144 -22.34 18.95 -5.62
N SER A 145 -21.67 19.26 -4.50
CA SER A 145 -20.39 18.63 -4.14
C SER A 145 -20.49 17.12 -4.01
N LYS A 146 -21.57 16.63 -3.38
CA LYS A 146 -21.80 15.19 -3.18
C LYS A 146 -21.91 14.43 -4.49
N GLU A 147 -22.65 14.97 -5.46
CA GLU A 147 -22.84 14.34 -6.77
C GLU A 147 -21.55 14.37 -7.58
N LEU A 148 -20.82 15.50 -7.53
CA LEU A 148 -19.55 15.65 -8.23
C LEU A 148 -18.47 14.71 -7.67
N CYS A 149 -18.35 14.63 -6.35
CA CYS A 149 -17.44 13.71 -5.66
C CYS A 149 -17.81 12.25 -5.93
N GLN A 150 -19.10 11.92 -5.98
CA GLN A 150 -19.56 10.58 -6.33
C GLN A 150 -19.19 10.22 -7.78
N LYS A 151 -19.48 11.10 -8.75
CA LYS A 151 -19.09 10.90 -10.16
C LYS A 151 -17.58 10.76 -10.32
N PHE A 152 -16.79 11.55 -9.58
CA PHE A 152 -15.34 11.47 -9.60
C PHE A 152 -14.84 10.09 -9.12
N LYS A 153 -15.42 9.59 -8.03
CA LYS A 153 -15.11 8.27 -7.45
C LYS A 153 -15.50 7.10 -8.35
N GLU A 154 -16.59 7.23 -9.10
CA GLU A 154 -17.00 6.22 -10.08
C GLU A 154 -16.04 6.13 -11.28
N GLN A 155 -15.36 7.25 -11.62
CA GLN A 155 -14.48 7.35 -12.78
C GLN A 155 -13.00 7.17 -12.46
N ASN A 156 -12.59 7.27 -11.19
CA ASN A 156 -11.19 7.25 -10.78
C ASN A 156 -10.96 6.32 -9.59
N PRO A 157 -9.84 5.58 -9.55
CA PRO A 157 -9.45 4.79 -8.39
C PRO A 157 -8.93 5.74 -7.29
N ILE A 158 -9.82 6.19 -6.40
CA ILE A 158 -9.47 7.02 -5.24
C ILE A 158 -10.24 6.55 -4.00
N SER A 159 -9.58 6.56 -2.84
CA SER A 159 -10.24 6.25 -1.56
C SER A 159 -11.18 7.40 -1.13
N GLN A 160 -12.16 7.12 -0.29
CA GLN A 160 -13.07 8.17 0.21
C GLN A 160 -12.33 9.22 1.07
N GLU A 161 -11.36 8.76 1.85
CA GLU A 161 -10.57 9.59 2.76
C GLU A 161 -9.68 10.56 1.98
N GLU A 162 -9.02 10.07 0.93
CA GLU A 162 -8.16 10.85 0.05
C GLU A 162 -8.95 11.84 -0.80
N LEU A 163 -10.11 11.43 -1.33
CA LEU A 163 -11.04 12.33 -2.02
C LEU A 163 -11.48 13.48 -1.11
N ASN A 164 -11.85 13.19 0.14
CA ASN A 164 -12.25 14.21 1.10
C ASN A 164 -11.07 15.15 1.42
N HIS A 165 -9.87 14.59 1.60
CA HIS A 165 -8.67 15.37 1.87
C HIS A 165 -8.34 16.35 0.73
N TYR A 166 -8.32 15.87 -0.52
CA TYR A 166 -8.05 16.73 -1.67
C TYR A 166 -9.17 17.72 -1.97
N PHE A 167 -10.42 17.36 -1.71
CA PHE A 167 -11.55 18.29 -1.83
C PHE A 167 -11.45 19.44 -0.83
N GLU A 168 -11.10 19.15 0.43
CA GLU A 168 -10.82 20.19 1.42
C GLU A 168 -9.58 21.02 1.05
N LEU A 169 -8.58 20.40 0.42
CA LEU A 169 -7.41 21.12 -0.08
C LEU A 169 -7.77 22.08 -1.23
N LEU A 170 -8.70 21.71 -2.12
CA LEU A 170 -9.23 22.63 -3.15
C LEU A 170 -9.96 23.83 -2.52
N LYS A 171 -10.71 23.62 -1.42
CA LYS A 171 -11.35 24.71 -0.68
C LYS A 171 -10.32 25.63 -0.04
N SER A 172 -9.34 25.06 0.68
CA SER A 172 -8.34 25.84 1.40
C SER A 172 -7.37 26.58 0.49
N THR A 173 -7.15 26.08 -0.73
CA THR A 173 -6.35 26.74 -1.77
C THR A 173 -7.15 27.73 -2.62
N ASN A 174 -8.42 28.00 -2.26
CA ASN A 174 -9.35 28.87 -2.99
C ASN A 174 -9.52 28.49 -4.46
N LYS A 175 -9.34 27.21 -4.82
CA LYS A 175 -9.63 26.70 -6.17
C LYS A 175 -11.12 26.45 -6.37
N ILE A 176 -11.84 26.17 -5.28
CA ILE A 176 -13.29 26.05 -5.27
C ILE A 176 -13.89 26.85 -4.12
N LEU A 177 -15.07 27.43 -4.36
CA LEU A 177 -15.96 27.97 -3.35
C LEU A 177 -17.08 26.96 -3.12
N ALA A 178 -17.30 26.61 -1.86
CA ALA A 178 -18.40 25.75 -1.45
C ALA A 178 -19.42 26.59 -0.66
N VAL A 179 -20.64 26.71 -1.17
CA VAL A 179 -21.74 27.45 -0.53
C VAL A 179 -22.81 26.47 -0.11
N VAL A 180 -23.18 26.47 1.17
CA VAL A 180 -24.28 25.63 1.66
C VAL A 180 -25.58 26.39 1.55
N GLU A 181 -26.48 25.94 0.66
CA GLU A 181 -27.82 26.48 0.51
C GLU A 181 -28.85 25.37 0.80
N LYS A 182 -29.76 25.60 1.76
CA LYS A 182 -30.85 24.67 2.12
C LYS A 182 -30.40 23.23 2.40
N GLY A 183 -29.21 23.05 2.98
CA GLY A 183 -28.65 21.74 3.32
C GLY A 183 -27.92 21.03 2.17
N HIS A 184 -27.80 21.69 1.02
CA HIS A 184 -27.01 21.22 -0.12
C HIS A 184 -25.77 22.10 -0.30
N GLU A 185 -24.59 21.49 -0.35
CA GLU A 185 -23.33 22.18 -0.65
C GLU A 185 -23.18 22.29 -2.17
N LEU A 186 -23.19 23.52 -2.66
CA LEU A 186 -22.95 23.89 -4.05
C LEU A 186 -21.49 24.25 -4.23
N VAL A 187 -20.90 23.83 -5.35
CA VAL A 187 -19.50 24.07 -5.69
C VAL A 187 -19.42 25.03 -6.85
N GLN A 188 -18.57 26.04 -6.72
CA GLN A 188 -18.17 26.93 -7.80
C GLN A 188 -16.66 26.88 -7.95
N TRP A 189 -16.18 26.60 -9.17
CA TRP A 189 -14.75 26.69 -9.46
C TRP A 189 -14.33 28.16 -9.55
N VAL A 190 -13.20 28.49 -8.91
CA VAL A 190 -12.61 29.84 -8.95
C VAL A 190 -11.52 29.83 -10.03
N GLU A 191 -11.68 30.69 -11.03
CA GLU A 191 -10.68 30.90 -12.09
C GLU A 191 -9.53 31.80 -11.63
#